data_AF-A0A956MAR9-F1
#
_entry.id   AF-A0A956MAR9-F1
#
_cell.length_a   1.000
_cell.length_b   1.000
_cell.length_c   1.000
_cell.angle_alpha   90.00
_cell.angle_beta   90.00
_cell.angle_gamma   90.00
#
_symmetry.space_group_name_H-M   'P 1'
#
loop_
_entity.id
_entity.type
_entity.pdbx_description
1 polymer ?
#
loop_
_entity_poly.entity_id
_entity_poly.type
_entity_poly.pdbx_seq_one_letter_code
_entity_poly.pdbx_strand_id
1 'polypeptide(L)'
;MKRFFLLLIVLPFISCILRLDGKWLAEGGYRPIKPKFRLSKEKFTLPYNSVLDTDALYFTRGDKYKAFYRFWKNGRVYHSPGHTSLPEDYRYYNETRKGFIGYYKIEENNEITIELFYPVMGNAYLQNYGTVFGDSIIIDRVEDHLIPFKTRKRKLKKQYVNRLYKFKPAWLFLYSQPYW
;
A
#
# COMPACT_ATOMS: atom_id res chain seq x y z
N MET A 1 29.32 43.58 -3.19
CA MET A 1 29.49 42.46 -4.14
C MET A 1 29.50 41.05 -3.50
N LYS A 2 29.93 40.86 -2.24
CA LYS A 2 29.96 39.51 -1.61
C LYS A 2 28.59 38.87 -1.32
N ARG A 3 27.51 39.65 -1.21
CA ARG A 3 26.15 39.15 -0.87
C ARG A 3 25.42 38.46 -2.03
N PHE A 4 25.73 38.83 -3.29
CA PHE A 4 25.10 38.20 -4.47
C PHE A 4 25.69 36.82 -4.79
N PHE A 5 26.98 36.60 -4.49
CA PHE A 5 27.62 35.30 -4.69
C PHE A 5 27.07 34.21 -3.76
N LEU A 6 26.66 34.55 -2.54
CA LEU A 6 26.08 33.58 -1.60
C LEU A 6 24.72 33.06 -2.09
N LEU A 7 23.88 33.92 -2.68
CA LEU A 7 22.57 33.54 -3.22
C LEU A 7 22.69 32.58 -4.42
N LEU A 8 23.68 32.79 -5.29
CA LEU A 8 23.94 31.94 -6.45
C LEU A 8 24.46 30.55 -6.09
N ILE A 9 25.16 30.41 -4.96
CA ILE A 9 25.63 29.11 -4.47
C ILE A 9 24.51 28.33 -3.78
N VAL A 10 23.53 28.99 -3.14
CA VAL A 10 22.46 28.33 -2.38
C VAL A 10 21.32 27.82 -3.28
N LEU A 11 21.03 28.50 -4.39
CA LEU A 11 19.98 28.12 -5.35
C LEU A 11 20.10 26.68 -5.93
N PRO A 12 21.28 26.17 -6.34
CA PRO A 12 21.41 24.79 -6.82
C PRO A 12 21.29 23.73 -5.71
N PHE A 13 21.48 24.09 -4.44
CA PHE A 13 21.20 23.16 -3.32
C PHE A 13 19.70 23.01 -3.07
N ILE A 14 18.91 24.06 -3.29
CA ILE A 14 17.44 24.00 -3.15
C ILE A 14 16.83 23.08 -4.22
N SER A 15 17.33 23.11 -5.46
CA SER A 15 16.86 22.19 -6.50
C SER A 15 17.26 20.73 -6.25
N CYS A 16 18.41 20.48 -5.59
CA CYS A 16 18.83 19.15 -5.16
C CYS A 16 18.05 18.62 -3.94
N ILE A 17 17.35 19.47 -3.18
CA ILE A 17 16.53 19.08 -2.02
C ILE A 17 15.08 18.81 -2.41
N LEU A 18 14.60 19.38 -3.52
CA LEU A 18 13.34 19.02 -4.19
C LEU A 18 13.48 17.68 -4.92
N ARG A 19 13.92 16.64 -4.19
CA ARG A 19 14.16 15.30 -4.73
C ARG A 19 12.84 14.59 -4.96
N LEU A 20 12.64 14.20 -6.21
CA LEU A 20 11.70 13.21 -6.68
C LEU A 20 11.69 12.00 -5.72
N ASP A 21 10.65 11.90 -4.90
CA ASP A 21 10.54 10.87 -3.87
C ASP A 21 10.23 9.46 -4.44
N GLY A 22 10.28 9.27 -5.76
CA GLY A 22 10.16 7.96 -6.39
C GLY A 22 10.78 7.85 -7.80
N LYS A 23 10.92 6.60 -8.24
CA LYS A 23 11.51 6.18 -9.51
C LYS A 23 10.57 5.25 -10.27
N TRP A 24 10.54 5.40 -11.59
CA TRP A 24 9.91 4.45 -12.50
C TRP A 24 10.83 3.23 -12.69
N LEU A 25 10.26 2.03 -12.67
CA LEU A 25 10.99 0.79 -12.91
C LEU A 25 11.01 0.47 -14.42
N ALA A 26 12.10 -0.14 -14.92
CA ALA A 26 12.25 -0.45 -16.35
C ALA A 26 11.17 -1.43 -16.84
N GLU A 27 10.81 -2.38 -16.00
CA GLU A 27 9.70 -3.34 -16.14
C GLU A 27 8.28 -2.74 -16.04
N GLY A 28 8.17 -1.44 -15.73
CA GLY A 28 6.92 -0.76 -15.43
C GLY A 28 6.57 -0.73 -13.94
N GLY A 29 5.84 0.31 -13.54
CA GLY A 29 5.47 0.60 -12.16
C GLY A 29 6.43 1.57 -11.49
N TYR A 30 6.12 1.95 -10.25
CA TYR A 30 6.81 3.05 -9.57
C TYR A 30 7.08 2.74 -8.10
N ARG A 31 8.23 3.21 -7.61
CA ARG A 31 8.75 2.89 -6.27
C ARG A 31 9.32 4.11 -5.58
N PRO A 32 9.27 4.19 -4.25
CA PRO A 32 9.96 5.26 -3.54
C PRO A 32 11.48 5.04 -3.66
N ILE A 33 12.24 6.11 -3.94
CA ILE A 33 13.71 6.03 -3.94
C ILE A 33 14.23 5.79 -2.53
N LYS A 34 13.61 6.47 -1.55
CA LYS A 34 13.83 6.27 -0.13
C LYS A 34 12.49 5.93 0.52
N PRO A 35 12.24 4.66 0.87
CA PRO A 35 10.99 4.28 1.53
C PRO A 35 10.87 4.99 2.88
N LYS A 36 9.77 5.74 3.06
CA LYS A 36 9.44 6.48 4.29
C LYS A 36 8.19 5.91 4.97
N PHE A 37 7.88 4.63 4.73
CA PHE A 37 6.77 3.93 5.39
C PHE A 37 6.92 4.03 6.91
N ARG A 38 5.82 4.36 7.58
CA ARG A 38 5.77 4.40 9.04
C ARG A 38 5.64 2.99 9.60
N LEU A 39 4.75 2.18 9.02
CA LEU A 39 4.49 0.82 9.49
C LEU A 39 5.70 -0.10 9.31
N SER A 40 6.62 0.20 8.40
CA SER A 40 7.84 -0.60 8.23
C SER A 40 8.85 -0.44 9.36
N LYS A 41 8.70 0.59 10.21
CA LYS A 41 9.62 0.87 11.33
C LYS A 41 9.24 0.07 12.58
N GLU A 42 8.01 -0.43 12.64
CA GLU A 42 7.50 -1.23 13.75
C GLU A 42 7.87 -2.70 13.52
N LYS A 43 8.21 -3.43 14.59
CA LYS A 43 8.45 -4.87 14.48
C LYS A 43 7.12 -5.56 14.15
N PHE A 44 6.97 -6.02 12.91
CA PHE A 44 5.77 -6.72 12.50
C PHE A 44 5.70 -8.11 13.13
N THR A 45 4.59 -8.39 13.79
CA THR A 45 4.19 -9.75 14.17
C THR A 45 2.72 -9.89 13.83
N LEU A 46 2.36 -10.89 13.03
CA LEU A 46 0.96 -11.21 12.79
C LEU A 46 0.40 -11.82 14.09
N PRO A 47 -0.67 -11.27 14.68
CA PRO A 47 -1.27 -11.86 15.88
C PRO A 47 -1.63 -13.33 15.63
N TYR A 48 -1.38 -14.21 16.60
CA TYR A 48 -1.62 -15.64 16.46
C TYR A 48 -3.09 -15.97 16.14
N ASN A 49 -4.01 -15.15 16.65
CA ASN A 49 -5.45 -15.23 16.42
C ASN A 49 -5.93 -14.42 15.20
N SER A 50 -5.02 -13.88 14.39
CA SER A 50 -5.39 -13.13 13.19
C SER A 50 -6.11 -14.03 12.20
N VAL A 51 -7.33 -13.63 11.81
CA VAL A 51 -8.10 -14.32 10.77
C VAL A 51 -7.63 -14.00 9.34
N LEU A 52 -6.67 -13.09 9.17
CA LEU A 52 -6.10 -12.78 7.86
C LEU A 52 -5.32 -13.96 7.29
N ASP A 53 -5.78 -14.49 6.16
CA ASP A 53 -5.07 -15.48 5.36
C ASP A 53 -4.05 -14.78 4.44
N THR A 54 -2.76 -14.89 4.74
CA THR A 54 -1.67 -14.34 3.92
C THR A 54 -1.37 -15.15 2.66
N ASP A 55 -1.99 -16.32 2.52
CA ASP A 55 -1.87 -17.19 1.34
C ASP A 55 -3.07 -17.01 0.40
N ALA A 56 -3.75 -15.87 0.50
CA ALA A 56 -4.89 -15.51 -0.33
C ALA A 56 -4.74 -14.12 -0.97
N LEU A 57 -5.56 -13.89 -1.99
CA LEU A 57 -5.78 -12.59 -2.64
C LEU A 57 -7.14 -12.04 -2.19
N TYR A 58 -7.24 -10.72 -2.01
CA TYR A 58 -8.47 -10.06 -1.57
C TYR A 58 -8.96 -9.09 -2.65
N PHE A 59 -10.06 -9.42 -3.33
CA PHE A 59 -10.56 -8.68 -4.48
C PHE A 59 -11.69 -7.72 -4.11
N THR A 60 -11.68 -6.53 -4.71
CA THR A 60 -12.86 -5.64 -4.70
C THR A 60 -13.97 -6.24 -5.57
N ARG A 61 -15.21 -6.29 -5.08
CA ARG A 61 -16.36 -6.69 -5.90
C ARG A 61 -16.85 -5.47 -6.69
N GLY A 62 -16.58 -5.45 -8.00
CA GLY A 62 -17.03 -4.41 -8.93
C GLY A 62 -16.87 -4.85 -10.38
N ASP A 63 -17.82 -4.46 -11.23
CA ASP A 63 -18.06 -5.11 -12.54
C ASP A 63 -17.12 -4.65 -13.67
N LYS A 64 -16.35 -3.57 -13.47
CA LYS A 64 -15.48 -2.99 -14.52
C LYS A 64 -13.98 -3.15 -14.28
N TYR A 65 -13.55 -3.16 -13.01
CA TYR A 65 -12.14 -3.23 -12.67
C TYR A 65 -11.93 -4.13 -11.45
N LYS A 66 -11.09 -5.15 -11.63
CA LYS A 66 -10.68 -6.10 -10.61
C LYS A 66 -9.34 -5.63 -10.06
N ALA A 67 -9.38 -4.91 -8.95
CA ALA A 67 -8.21 -4.66 -8.12
C ALA A 67 -8.12 -5.74 -7.04
N PHE A 68 -6.90 -6.00 -6.54
CA PHE A 68 -6.71 -6.94 -5.46
C PHE A 68 -5.62 -6.51 -4.50
N TYR A 69 -5.76 -6.97 -3.27
CA TYR A 69 -4.75 -6.88 -2.24
C TYR A 69 -4.11 -8.25 -2.02
N ARG A 70 -2.82 -8.24 -1.73
CA ARG A 70 -2.08 -9.40 -1.23
C ARG A 70 -1.28 -8.99 -0.01
N PHE A 71 -1.32 -9.83 1.01
CA PHE A 71 -0.67 -9.61 2.30
C PHE A 71 0.35 -10.71 2.56
N TRP A 72 1.52 -10.35 3.08
CA TRP A 72 2.56 -11.31 3.44
C TRP A 72 2.76 -11.36 4.96
N LYS A 73 3.25 -12.50 5.48
CA LYS A 73 3.52 -12.71 6.91
C LYS A 73 4.57 -11.77 7.51
N ASN A 74 5.28 -11.00 6.69
CA ASN A 74 6.29 -10.03 7.11
C ASN A 74 5.74 -8.59 7.18
N GLY A 75 4.41 -8.42 7.16
CA GLY A 75 3.77 -7.10 7.31
C GLY A 75 3.77 -6.27 6.04
N ARG A 76 4.13 -6.87 4.92
CA ARG A 76 4.12 -6.17 3.64
C ARG A 76 2.82 -6.43 2.88
N VAL A 77 2.42 -5.48 2.05
CA VAL A 77 1.17 -5.52 1.28
C VAL A 77 1.39 -4.98 -0.12
N TYR A 78 0.64 -5.56 -1.06
CA TYR A 78 0.58 -5.15 -2.46
C TYR A 78 -0.86 -4.85 -2.81
N HIS A 79 -1.08 -3.76 -3.53
CA HIS A 79 -2.37 -3.42 -4.12
C HIS A 79 -2.20 -3.28 -5.62
N SER A 80 -2.83 -4.20 -6.35
CA SER A 80 -2.89 -4.15 -7.80
C SER A 80 -3.74 -2.98 -8.26
N PRO A 81 -3.33 -2.23 -9.31
CA PRO A 81 -4.24 -1.32 -9.98
C PRO A 81 -5.42 -2.13 -10.56
N GLY A 82 -6.55 -1.48 -10.77
CA GLY A 82 -7.73 -2.12 -11.32
C GLY A 82 -7.48 -2.64 -12.74
N HIS A 83 -7.65 -3.94 -12.95
CA HIS A 83 -7.58 -4.56 -14.27
C HIS A 83 -8.97 -4.84 -14.83
N THR A 84 -9.14 -4.73 -16.15
CA THR A 84 -10.41 -5.07 -16.82
C THR A 84 -10.75 -6.57 -16.72
N SER A 85 -9.73 -7.42 -16.56
CA SER A 85 -9.86 -8.86 -16.33
C SER A 85 -8.91 -9.34 -15.24
N LEU A 86 -9.18 -10.52 -14.66
CA LEU A 86 -8.19 -11.18 -13.82
C LEU A 86 -7.10 -11.74 -14.74
N PRO A 87 -5.81 -11.50 -14.45
CA PRO A 87 -4.72 -12.14 -15.16
C PRO A 87 -4.90 -13.66 -15.18
N GLU A 88 -4.81 -14.28 -16.35
CA GLU A 88 -4.83 -15.74 -16.49
C GLU A 88 -3.51 -16.36 -16.02
N ASP A 89 -2.41 -15.62 -16.20
CA ASP A 89 -1.09 -16.03 -15.73
C ASP A 89 -0.90 -15.74 -14.24
N TYR A 90 -0.72 -16.81 -13.48
CA TYR A 90 -0.52 -16.75 -12.05
C TYR A 90 0.73 -15.96 -11.62
N ARG A 91 1.75 -15.86 -12.49
CA ARG A 91 2.98 -15.11 -12.22
C ARG A 91 2.69 -13.64 -11.99
N TYR A 92 1.65 -13.11 -12.64
CA TYR A 92 1.22 -11.72 -12.49
C TYR A 92 0.84 -11.35 -11.05
N TYR A 93 0.27 -12.29 -10.29
CA TYR A 93 -0.13 -12.05 -8.89
C TYR A 93 1.04 -12.07 -7.90
N ASN A 94 2.19 -12.57 -8.35
CA ASN A 94 3.48 -12.49 -7.65
C ASN A 94 4.31 -11.29 -8.12
N GLU A 95 4.02 -10.74 -9.31
CA GLU A 95 4.66 -9.56 -9.85
C GLU A 95 4.14 -8.30 -9.16
N THR A 96 4.76 -7.96 -8.03
CA THR A 96 4.51 -6.70 -7.32
C THR A 96 4.89 -5.47 -8.14
N ARG A 97 5.58 -5.62 -9.28
CA ARG A 97 6.26 -4.57 -10.05
C ARG A 97 5.35 -3.42 -10.48
N LYS A 98 4.12 -3.73 -10.93
CA LYS A 98 3.22 -2.74 -11.58
C LYS A 98 2.17 -2.08 -10.67
N GLY A 99 2.08 -2.47 -9.40
CA GLY A 99 1.11 -1.91 -8.46
C GLY A 99 1.72 -1.16 -7.29
N PHE A 100 0.85 -0.79 -6.36
CA PHE A 100 1.20 -0.04 -5.15
C PHE A 100 1.73 -0.98 -4.09
N ILE A 101 2.83 -0.58 -3.47
CA ILE A 101 3.50 -1.35 -2.44
C ILE A 101 3.33 -0.66 -1.09
N GLY A 102 3.44 -1.45 -0.03
CA GLY A 102 3.55 -0.88 1.30
C GLY A 102 3.49 -1.91 2.41
N TYR A 103 2.97 -1.48 3.55
CA TYR A 103 2.99 -2.23 4.79
C TYR A 103 1.61 -2.27 5.43
N TYR A 104 1.35 -3.29 6.23
CA TYR A 104 0.13 -3.39 7.01
C TYR A 104 0.45 -3.85 8.43
N LYS A 105 -0.49 -3.58 9.34
CA LYS A 105 -0.51 -4.14 10.68
C LYS A 105 -1.93 -4.60 11.02
N ILE A 106 -2.02 -5.61 11.89
CA ILE A 106 -3.26 -6.07 12.49
C ILE A 106 -3.15 -5.91 14.00
N GLU A 107 -4.14 -5.26 14.62
CA GLU A 107 -4.25 -5.11 16.08
C GLU A 107 -5.23 -6.14 16.67
N GLU A 108 -5.30 -6.23 18.00
CA GLU A 108 -5.95 -7.33 18.76
C GLU A 108 -7.47 -7.53 18.53
N ASN A 109 -8.11 -6.73 17.67
CA ASN A 109 -9.53 -6.85 17.32
C ASN A 109 -9.76 -7.06 15.81
N ASN A 110 -8.79 -7.64 15.10
CA ASN A 110 -8.79 -7.76 13.64
C ASN A 110 -8.86 -6.40 12.91
N GLU A 111 -8.52 -5.32 13.61
CA GLU A 111 -8.38 -3.99 13.01
C GLU A 111 -7.12 -3.99 12.14
N ILE A 112 -7.28 -3.69 10.86
CA ILE A 112 -6.19 -3.64 9.89
C ILE A 112 -5.89 -2.20 9.51
N THR A 113 -4.61 -1.82 9.58
CA THR A 113 -4.10 -0.58 8.99
C THR A 113 -3.22 -0.94 7.81
N ILE A 114 -3.46 -0.32 6.65
CA ILE A 114 -2.71 -0.54 5.41
C ILE A 114 -2.10 0.79 4.97
N GLU A 115 -0.78 0.87 4.90
CA GLU A 115 -0.05 2.02 4.35
C GLU A 115 0.47 1.67 2.96
N LEU A 116 0.13 2.46 1.95
CA LEU A 116 0.53 2.26 0.55
C LEU A 116 1.21 3.52 -0.01
N PHE A 117 2.20 3.31 -0.87
CA PHE A 117 2.85 4.38 -1.61
C PHE A 117 2.12 4.69 -2.92
N TYR A 118 1.72 5.95 -3.09
CA TYR A 118 0.97 6.47 -4.24
C TYR A 118 1.79 7.50 -5.03
N PRO A 119 2.35 7.13 -6.19
CA PRO A 119 3.21 8.02 -6.96
C PRO A 119 2.46 9.16 -7.65
N VAL A 120 1.25 8.86 -8.14
CA VAL A 120 0.37 9.80 -8.84
C VAL A 120 -0.18 10.91 -7.93
N MET A 121 0.06 10.83 -6.62
CA MET A 121 -0.32 11.84 -5.63
C MET A 121 0.92 12.53 -5.04
N GLY A 122 1.92 12.85 -5.87
CA GLY A 122 3.13 13.52 -5.42
C GLY A 122 3.99 12.66 -4.49
N ASN A 123 4.06 11.34 -4.74
CA ASN A 123 4.80 10.39 -3.91
C ASN A 123 4.30 10.30 -2.46
N ALA A 124 2.98 10.31 -2.28
CA ALA A 124 2.34 10.24 -0.98
C ALA A 124 2.33 8.82 -0.39
N TYR A 125 2.23 8.75 0.93
CA TYR A 125 1.99 7.52 1.69
C TYR A 125 0.58 7.62 2.29
N LEU A 126 -0.34 6.80 1.79
CA LEU A 126 -1.74 6.83 2.22
C LEU A 126 -2.03 5.65 3.15
N GLN A 127 -2.76 5.92 4.23
CA GLN A 127 -3.23 4.91 5.16
C GLN A 127 -4.71 4.64 4.99
N ASN A 128 -5.07 3.37 4.81
CA ASN A 128 -6.43 2.87 4.87
C ASN A 128 -6.62 2.11 6.18
N TYR A 129 -7.81 2.21 6.74
CA TYR A 129 -8.20 1.49 7.95
C TYR A 129 -9.34 0.54 7.61
N GLY A 130 -9.47 -0.53 8.39
CA GLY A 130 -10.55 -1.48 8.20
C GLY A 130 -10.56 -2.57 9.24
N THR A 131 -11.36 -3.59 8.98
CA THR A 131 -11.50 -4.77 9.83
C THR A 131 -11.49 -6.03 8.98
N VAL A 132 -10.74 -7.04 9.41
CA VAL A 132 -10.80 -8.38 8.86
C VAL A 132 -11.97 -9.12 9.52
N PHE A 133 -12.92 -9.60 8.72
CA PHE A 133 -14.13 -10.26 9.17
C PHE A 133 -14.40 -11.52 8.36
N GLY A 134 -14.13 -12.68 8.96
CA GLY A 134 -14.19 -13.97 8.26
C GLY A 134 -13.28 -13.97 7.03
N ASP A 135 -13.83 -14.34 5.87
CA ASP A 135 -13.13 -14.35 4.58
C ASP A 135 -13.18 -12.99 3.83
N SER A 136 -13.41 -11.89 4.55
CA SER A 136 -13.51 -10.55 3.95
C SER A 136 -12.70 -9.51 4.70
N ILE A 137 -12.27 -8.47 3.99
CA ILE A 137 -11.70 -7.26 4.60
C ILE A 137 -12.65 -6.11 4.28
N ILE A 138 -13.10 -5.43 5.33
CA ILE A 138 -13.96 -4.26 5.24
C ILE A 138 -13.04 -3.05 5.37
N ILE A 139 -12.78 -2.36 4.26
CA ILE A 139 -11.96 -1.13 4.26
C ILE A 139 -12.89 0.07 4.39
N ASP A 140 -12.69 0.85 5.44
CA ASP A 140 -13.29 2.16 5.61
C ASP A 140 -12.41 3.17 4.86
N ARG A 141 -12.90 3.61 3.71
CA ARG A 141 -12.18 4.65 2.96
C ARG A 141 -12.19 5.93 3.79
N VAL A 142 -11.03 6.43 4.17
CA VAL A 142 -10.89 7.83 4.56
C VAL A 142 -10.73 8.60 3.26
N GLU A 143 -11.84 8.96 2.63
CA GLU A 143 -11.83 10.13 1.76
C GLU A 143 -11.57 11.32 2.66
N ASP A 144 -10.33 11.81 2.65
CA ASP A 144 -10.03 13.21 2.91
C ASP A 144 -8.62 13.47 2.39
N HIS A 145 -8.56 14.21 1.28
CA HIS A 145 -7.37 14.94 0.90
C HIS A 145 -6.84 15.68 2.14
N LEU A 146 -5.54 15.56 2.44
CA LEU A 146 -4.81 16.48 3.33
C LEU A 146 -5.04 16.36 4.85
N ILE A 147 -4.87 15.18 5.47
CA ILE A 147 -4.69 15.14 6.94
C ILE A 147 -3.23 14.82 7.30
N PRO A 148 -2.42 15.82 7.70
CA PRO A 148 -1.18 15.56 8.41
C PRO A 148 -1.50 14.90 9.75
N PHE A 149 -0.65 13.92 10.07
CA PHE A 149 -0.70 13.01 11.21
C PHE A 149 -1.32 13.61 12.48
N LYS A 150 -2.60 13.29 12.72
CA LYS A 150 -3.13 13.16 14.08
C LYS A 150 -3.81 11.82 14.18
N THR A 151 -3.14 10.91 14.89
CA THR A 151 -3.68 9.68 15.45
C THR A 151 -4.96 10.00 16.23
N ARG A 152 -6.11 9.89 15.57
CA ARG A 152 -7.40 9.80 16.25
C ARG A 152 -7.96 8.42 15.94
N LYS A 153 -8.17 7.61 16.98
CA LYS A 153 -9.14 6.51 16.95
C LYS A 153 -10.47 7.13 16.51
N ARG A 154 -10.84 6.96 15.24
CA ARG A 154 -12.04 7.58 14.66
C ARG A 154 -13.10 6.51 14.49
N LYS A 155 -14.30 6.77 15.02
CA LYS A 155 -15.47 5.89 14.86
C LYS A 155 -15.82 5.74 13.38
N LEU A 156 -16.03 4.49 12.99
CA LEU A 156 -16.45 4.02 11.67
C LEU A 156 -17.67 4.81 11.15
N LYS A 157 -17.52 5.53 10.03
CA LYS A 157 -18.67 6.10 9.30
C LYS A 157 -19.10 5.10 8.22
N LYS A 158 -20.30 4.54 8.37
CA LYS A 158 -20.92 3.46 7.57
C LYS A 158 -21.03 3.70 6.04
N GLN A 159 -20.64 4.85 5.51
CA GLN A 159 -21.15 5.32 4.21
C GLN A 159 -20.26 4.96 3.00
N TYR A 160 -19.02 4.53 3.19
CA TYR A 160 -18.10 4.13 2.11
C TYR A 160 -17.30 2.87 2.46
N VAL A 161 -18.01 1.75 2.56
CA VAL A 161 -17.42 0.45 2.91
C VAL A 161 -17.03 -0.30 1.63
N ASN A 162 -15.74 -0.39 1.36
CA ASN A 162 -15.23 -1.29 0.32
C ASN A 162 -15.00 -2.67 0.94
N ARG A 163 -15.80 -3.66 0.53
CA ARG A 163 -15.60 -5.05 0.95
C ARG A 163 -14.69 -5.77 -0.05
N LEU A 164 -13.60 -6.31 0.47
CA LEU A 164 -12.71 -7.21 -0.25
C LEU A 164 -13.05 -8.66 0.09
N TYR A 165 -13.03 -9.53 -0.91
CA TYR A 165 -13.36 -10.94 -0.76
C TYR A 165 -12.14 -11.80 -1.00
N LYS A 166 -11.92 -12.76 -0.11
CA LYS A 166 -10.82 -13.71 -0.19
C LYS A 166 -10.99 -14.66 -1.38
N PHE A 167 -9.89 -14.90 -2.08
CA PHE A 167 -9.73 -15.90 -3.12
C PHE A 167 -8.39 -16.60 -2.90
N LYS A 168 -8.40 -17.93 -2.83
CA LYS A 168 -7.21 -18.74 -2.51
C LYS A 168 -6.88 -19.67 -3.67
N PRO A 169 -6.04 -19.25 -4.64
CA PRO A 169 -5.67 -20.10 -5.75
C PRO A 169 -4.61 -21.15 -5.34
N ALA A 170 -4.75 -22.37 -5.85
CA ALA A 170 -3.87 -23.51 -5.54
C ALA A 170 -2.40 -23.30 -5.97
N TRP A 171 -2.11 -22.37 -6.86
CA TRP A 171 -0.76 -22.08 -7.37
C TRP A 171 -0.03 -20.98 -6.56
N LEU A 172 -0.71 -20.28 -5.64
CA LEU A 172 -0.11 -19.14 -4.92
C LEU A 172 1.01 -19.59 -3.96
N PHE A 173 1.03 -20.86 -3.56
CA PHE A 173 1.96 -21.42 -2.59
C PHE A 173 3.40 -21.59 -3.13
N LEU A 174 3.61 -21.51 -4.45
CA LEU A 174 4.89 -21.88 -5.05
C LEU A 174 5.93 -20.75 -5.08
N TYR A 175 5.56 -19.49 -4.84
CA TYR A 175 6.46 -18.33 -4.94
C TYR A 175 6.10 -17.26 -3.90
N SER A 176 6.82 -17.18 -2.78
CA SER A 176 6.30 -16.50 -1.57
C SER A 176 7.11 -15.34 -1.01
N GLN A 177 8.11 -14.81 -1.73
CA GLN A 177 8.78 -13.57 -1.29
C GLN A 177 8.49 -12.40 -2.22
N PRO A 178 7.97 -11.28 -1.69
CA PRO A 178 7.66 -10.14 -2.50
C PRO A 178 8.93 -9.36 -2.88
N TYR A 179 8.95 -8.86 -4.12
CA TYR A 179 10.06 -8.11 -4.70
C TYR A 179 9.81 -6.61 -4.54
N TRP A 180 10.62 -5.93 -3.73
CA TRP A 180 10.64 -4.48 -3.58
C TRP A 180 11.95 -4.01 -2.97
#